data_AF-A0A9P8QMJ1-F1
#
_entry.id   AF-A0A9P8QMJ1-F1
#
_cell.length_a   1.000
_cell.length_b   1.000
_cell.length_c   1.000
_cell.angle_alpha   90.00
_cell.angle_beta   90.00
_cell.angle_gamma   90.00
#
_symmetry.space_group_name_H-M   'P 1'
#
loop_
_entity.id
_entity.type
_entity.pdbx_description
1 polymer ?
#
loop_
_entity_poly.entity_id
_entity_poly.type
_entity_poly.pdbx_seq_one_letter_code
_entity_poly.pdbx_strand_id
1 'polypeptide(L)'
;MSLRFHNGRTSLARLLRQPSATFARAVATKATTAEMLKATTAVAQQLDKTGVWKRKGVRKASGALRAIEPHRVNIVSDGLCDDIIKYLGKSLERHRGCDLIDLNPGAGVWSRKLHDFLEPRNHIMMDLDAELYSPFLKELTSKENVKLIPKSGIIWKDLFEMIQTNLCHQQASSTSDAEPKRNDTLLVTANLSTFPKKAFLGFDSISTMVMYQFMSSIKSSSLFQKYGLVRMLLWVNDEEKRRLIPKSLNRRKRGSFEAELACEWIHEVAGQELEAESRYALRDEWINKESGLNTLSRMQALGLKVPEGREAKTYKESLKSQELIGKKLAGVHVPSIARPFKKELEDLEHEFEEEHVEVPNRLRFLRSREKLETNHSNMFLELLQEHEKISAMATEDPSEFEKANEAWNERIDNLKKNQRREFNVLRDGYHLFRQDPPTLLWDRRAYEPLTAKPDEFFPNAPTALLDVQPKAMHPLLRQIGPSSNHAGDVSDIMLRFWWNQTLQPAHKAMEGLWPGFSDLIAEVPSLRDARRGGMPMTGHGSLSARCVNEEQWTELLETWMRWPFHPTYGQMLGRMSEEDGDAEDEDARTNAMGLVH
;
A
#
# COMPACT_ATOMS: atom_id res chain seq x y z
N MET A 1 16.39 -64.47 -26.45
CA MET A 1 15.49 -65.16 -25.51
C MET A 1 15.47 -64.37 -24.22
N SER A 2 14.39 -63.93 -23.59
CA SER A 2 12.94 -63.94 -23.84
C SER A 2 12.38 -62.98 -22.76
N LEU A 3 11.61 -61.94 -23.09
CA LEU A 3 10.16 -61.77 -22.79
C LEU A 3 9.79 -62.02 -21.31
N ARG A 4 8.92 -61.30 -20.60
CA ARG A 4 8.00 -60.15 -20.79
C ARG A 4 7.32 -59.95 -19.42
N PHE A 5 6.74 -58.77 -19.17
CA PHE A 5 5.38 -58.49 -18.65
C PHE A 5 5.39 -57.04 -18.10
N HIS A 6 4.90 -56.02 -18.83
CA HIS A 6 3.50 -55.57 -19.01
C HIS A 6 2.80 -55.06 -17.74
N ASN A 7 2.69 -53.72 -17.65
CA ASN A 7 1.45 -52.94 -17.48
C ASN A 7 1.89 -51.46 -17.54
N GLY A 8 1.49 -50.63 -18.50
CA GLY A 8 0.10 -50.34 -18.85
C GLY A 8 -0.30 -49.02 -18.20
N ARG A 9 0.18 -47.87 -18.71
CA ARG A 9 -0.41 -46.56 -18.43
C ARG A 9 -0.52 -45.75 -19.71
N THR A 10 -1.69 -45.89 -20.31
CA THR A 10 -2.28 -45.00 -21.31
C THR A 10 -2.45 -43.59 -20.76
N SER A 11 -2.38 -42.64 -21.68
CA SER A 11 -2.40 -41.20 -21.49
C SER A 11 -3.66 -40.66 -20.81
N LEU A 12 -3.50 -39.50 -20.15
CA LEU A 12 -4.26 -38.25 -20.33
C LEU A 12 -4.17 -37.40 -19.05
N ALA A 13 -3.01 -36.81 -18.81
CA ALA A 13 -2.92 -35.58 -18.03
C ALA A 13 -2.54 -34.47 -19.00
N ARG A 14 -3.54 -34.00 -19.75
CA ARG A 14 -3.46 -32.71 -20.45
C ARG A 14 -3.26 -31.68 -19.34
N LEU A 15 -2.03 -31.25 -19.11
CA LEU A 15 -1.73 -30.11 -18.25
C LEU A 15 -2.53 -28.94 -18.82
N LEU A 16 -3.67 -28.65 -18.20
CA LEU A 16 -4.33 -27.37 -18.33
C LEU A 16 -3.35 -26.36 -17.74
N ARG A 17 -2.52 -25.77 -18.62
CA ARG A 17 -1.80 -24.52 -18.36
C ARG A 17 -2.80 -23.56 -17.73
N GLN A 18 -2.67 -23.34 -16.43
CA GLN A 18 -3.50 -22.40 -15.70
C GLN A 18 -3.19 -20.96 -16.15
N PRO A 19 -4.18 -20.05 -16.19
CA PRO A 19 -4.18 -18.90 -17.08
C PRO A 19 -3.77 -17.58 -16.38
N SER A 20 -2.89 -17.61 -15.38
CA SER A 20 -2.51 -16.40 -14.63
C SER A 20 -1.59 -15.48 -15.42
N ALA A 21 -0.56 -16.04 -16.08
CA ALA A 21 0.27 -15.31 -17.03
C ALA A 21 -0.54 -14.85 -18.26
N THR A 22 -1.61 -15.59 -18.60
CA THR A 22 -2.54 -15.23 -19.68
C THR A 22 -3.42 -14.04 -19.30
N PHE A 23 -3.74 -13.80 -18.02
CA PHE A 23 -4.49 -12.62 -17.61
C PHE A 23 -3.64 -11.34 -17.67
N ALA A 24 -2.39 -11.37 -17.22
CA ALA A 24 -1.47 -10.23 -17.36
C ALA A 24 -1.08 -9.98 -18.83
N ARG A 25 -0.84 -11.03 -19.63
CA ARG A 25 -0.66 -10.90 -21.09
C ARG A 25 -1.95 -10.50 -21.82
N ALA A 26 -3.13 -10.94 -21.38
CA ALA A 26 -4.41 -10.54 -21.95
C ALA A 26 -4.73 -9.08 -21.63
N VAL A 27 -4.32 -8.56 -20.48
CA VAL A 27 -4.47 -7.14 -20.12
C VAL A 27 -3.45 -6.27 -20.88
N ALA A 28 -2.20 -6.73 -21.04
CA ALA A 28 -1.19 -6.04 -21.86
C ALA A 28 -1.53 -6.04 -23.37
N THR A 29 -2.31 -7.01 -23.86
CA THR A 29 -2.86 -7.02 -25.23
C THR A 29 -4.23 -6.34 -25.36
N LYS A 30 -4.86 -5.95 -24.24
CA LYS A 30 -6.13 -5.21 -24.15
C LYS A 30 -5.96 -3.69 -23.97
N ALA A 31 -4.82 -3.12 -24.34
CA ALA A 31 -4.62 -1.67 -24.40
C ALA A 31 -5.57 -0.93 -25.39
N THR A 32 -6.58 -1.61 -25.96
CA THR A 32 -7.27 -1.24 -27.20
C THR A 32 -8.71 -1.78 -27.30
N THR A 33 -9.43 -2.02 -26.19
CA THR A 33 -10.89 -2.19 -26.30
C THR A 33 -11.53 -0.82 -26.52
N ALA A 34 -12.55 -0.74 -27.38
CA ALA A 34 -13.25 0.52 -27.69
C ALA A 34 -13.76 1.25 -26.42
N GLU A 35 -14.05 0.49 -25.36
CA GLU A 35 -14.47 1.02 -24.06
C GLU A 35 -13.39 1.84 -23.34
N MET A 36 -12.12 1.44 -23.41
CA MET A 36 -11.01 2.14 -22.74
C MET A 36 -10.68 3.50 -23.38
N LEU A 37 -11.09 3.69 -24.65
CA LEU A 37 -10.88 4.93 -25.40
C LEU A 37 -12.20 5.71 -25.60
N LYS A 38 -13.23 5.39 -24.80
CA LYS A 38 -14.51 6.10 -24.86
C LYS A 38 -14.34 7.51 -24.27
N ALA A 39 -14.20 8.49 -25.15
CA ALA A 39 -14.09 9.90 -24.78
C ALA A 39 -15.46 10.50 -24.40
N THR A 40 -15.71 10.61 -23.10
CA THR A 40 -16.96 11.18 -22.53
C THR A 40 -16.88 12.68 -22.31
N THR A 41 -15.72 13.21 -21.93
CA THR A 41 -15.53 14.65 -21.66
C THR A 41 -14.95 15.39 -22.86
N ALA A 42 -15.10 16.72 -22.90
CA ALA A 42 -14.54 17.55 -23.97
C ALA A 42 -12.99 17.43 -24.06
N VAL A 43 -12.32 17.36 -22.91
CA VAL A 43 -10.86 17.16 -22.82
C VAL A 43 -10.49 15.77 -23.37
N ALA A 44 -11.23 14.72 -22.99
CA ALA A 44 -11.01 13.37 -23.54
C ALA A 44 -11.19 13.33 -25.06
N GLN A 45 -12.18 14.05 -25.61
CA GLN A 45 -12.39 14.13 -27.05
C GLN A 45 -11.24 14.83 -27.77
N GLN A 46 -10.67 15.88 -27.17
CA GLN A 46 -9.47 16.54 -27.70
C GLN A 46 -8.25 15.62 -27.64
N LEU A 47 -8.07 14.89 -26.54
CA LEU A 47 -7.00 13.90 -26.40
C LEU A 47 -7.15 12.75 -27.41
N ASP A 48 -8.35 12.24 -27.65
CA ASP A 48 -8.57 11.19 -28.67
C ASP A 48 -8.23 11.67 -30.09
N LYS A 49 -8.48 12.96 -30.40
CA LYS A 49 -8.13 13.56 -31.69
C LYS A 49 -6.63 13.61 -31.94
N THR A 50 -5.79 13.66 -30.89
CA THR A 50 -4.32 13.58 -31.03
C THR A 50 -3.86 12.24 -31.62
N GLY A 51 -4.66 11.18 -31.45
CA GLY A 51 -4.35 9.85 -31.95
C GLY A 51 -3.19 9.15 -31.25
N VAL A 52 -2.72 9.64 -30.09
CA VAL A 52 -1.60 9.07 -29.33
C VAL A 52 -1.88 7.62 -28.91
N TRP A 53 -3.10 7.34 -28.45
CA TRP A 53 -3.52 6.02 -27.97
C TRP A 53 -4.14 5.11 -29.07
N LYS A 54 -4.17 5.55 -30.34
CA LYS A 54 -4.72 4.76 -31.46
C LYS A 54 -3.70 3.73 -31.98
N ARG A 55 -4.17 2.55 -32.40
CA ARG A 55 -3.31 1.43 -32.88
C ARG A 55 -2.43 1.83 -34.06
N LYS A 56 -1.22 1.24 -34.12
CA LYS A 56 -0.39 1.20 -35.33
C LYS A 56 -1.20 0.58 -36.47
N GLY A 57 -1.43 1.34 -37.54
CA GLY A 57 -2.18 0.89 -38.73
C GLY A 57 -3.22 1.90 -39.23
N VAL A 58 -3.68 2.83 -38.38
CA VAL A 58 -4.47 3.98 -38.83
C VAL A 58 -3.51 5.01 -39.43
N ARG A 59 -3.78 5.49 -40.66
CA ARG A 59 -3.02 6.59 -41.28
C ARG A 59 -3.01 7.78 -40.30
N LYS A 60 -1.86 8.05 -39.68
CA LYS A 60 -1.68 9.28 -38.90
C LYS A 60 -1.81 10.45 -39.86
N ALA A 61 -2.56 11.49 -39.46
CA ALA A 61 -2.58 12.73 -40.20
C ALA A 61 -1.15 13.28 -40.35
N SER A 62 -0.80 13.81 -41.53
CA SER A 62 0.49 14.46 -41.75
C SER A 62 0.62 15.63 -40.77
N GLY A 63 1.62 15.56 -39.87
CA GLY A 63 1.85 16.59 -38.84
C GLY A 63 1.41 16.21 -37.41
N ALA A 64 0.94 14.98 -37.16
CA ALA A 64 0.61 14.54 -35.80
C ALA A 64 1.87 14.47 -34.92
N LEU A 65 1.90 15.24 -33.82
CA LEU A 65 2.98 15.23 -32.83
C LEU A 65 3.17 13.82 -32.26
N ARG A 66 4.43 13.40 -32.11
CA ARG A 66 4.79 12.09 -31.58
C ARG A 66 4.96 12.19 -30.07
N ALA A 67 4.07 11.54 -29.32
CA ALA A 67 4.25 11.38 -27.89
C ALA A 67 5.51 10.56 -27.56
N ILE A 68 6.33 11.09 -26.67
CA ILE A 68 7.47 10.42 -26.04
C ILE A 68 6.95 9.42 -25.00
N GLU A 69 5.91 9.79 -24.23
CA GLU A 69 5.24 8.95 -23.24
C GLU A 69 3.80 8.59 -23.65
N PRO A 70 3.62 7.71 -24.66
CA PRO A 70 2.30 7.42 -25.23
C PRO A 70 1.35 6.64 -24.31
N HIS A 71 1.81 6.22 -23.13
CA HIS A 71 1.02 5.39 -22.20
C HIS A 71 0.44 6.21 -21.05
N ARG A 72 0.59 7.54 -21.02
CA ARG A 72 0.06 8.33 -19.90
C ARG A 72 -1.46 8.23 -19.79
N VAL A 73 -1.95 8.16 -18.55
CA VAL A 73 -3.37 8.33 -18.22
C VAL A 73 -3.58 9.77 -17.76
N ASN A 74 -4.46 10.51 -18.43
CA ASN A 74 -4.77 11.90 -18.12
C ASN A 74 -6.03 11.99 -17.25
N ILE A 75 -6.05 12.91 -16.29
CA ILE A 75 -7.28 13.29 -15.59
C ILE A 75 -8.07 14.23 -16.50
N VAL A 76 -9.34 13.92 -16.75
CA VAL A 76 -10.17 14.64 -17.74
C VAL A 76 -11.52 15.12 -17.21
N SER A 77 -11.83 14.85 -15.94
CA SER A 77 -13.07 15.28 -15.25
C SER A 77 -12.82 16.49 -14.36
N ASP A 78 -13.40 17.63 -14.72
CA ASP A 78 -13.42 18.81 -13.85
C ASP A 78 -14.17 18.54 -12.54
N GLY A 79 -15.29 17.81 -12.60
CA GLY A 79 -16.10 17.49 -11.42
C GLY A 79 -15.34 16.66 -10.39
N LEU A 80 -14.50 15.70 -10.82
CA LEU A 80 -13.62 14.96 -9.92
C LEU A 80 -12.63 15.87 -9.21
N CYS A 81 -11.96 16.75 -9.96
CA CYS A 81 -10.99 17.66 -9.40
C CYS A 81 -11.63 18.67 -8.43
N ASP A 82 -12.82 19.20 -8.77
CA ASP A 82 -13.58 20.11 -7.91
C ASP A 82 -13.99 19.45 -6.59
N ASP A 83 -14.50 18.21 -6.66
CA ASP A 83 -14.85 17.41 -5.48
C ASP A 83 -13.61 17.18 -4.58
N ILE A 84 -12.47 16.82 -5.18
CA ILE A 84 -11.21 16.59 -4.46
C ILE A 84 -10.72 17.86 -3.78
N ILE A 85 -10.67 18.99 -4.50
CA ILE A 85 -10.20 20.27 -3.94
C ILE A 85 -11.11 20.72 -2.80
N LYS A 86 -12.43 20.60 -2.95
CA LYS A 86 -13.38 20.91 -1.88
C LYS A 86 -13.18 20.00 -0.66
N TYR A 87 -12.94 18.71 -0.89
CA TYR A 87 -12.78 17.73 0.17
C TYR A 87 -11.47 17.91 0.95
N LEU A 88 -10.37 18.21 0.25
CA LEU A 88 -9.05 18.44 0.85
C LEU A 88 -8.79 19.89 1.28
N GLY A 89 -9.63 20.84 0.85
CA GLY A 89 -9.35 22.27 0.85
C GLY A 89 -8.84 22.80 2.20
N LYS A 90 -9.50 22.43 3.30
CA LYS A 90 -9.09 22.84 4.66
C LYS A 90 -7.65 22.41 4.99
N SER A 91 -7.24 21.22 4.55
CA SER A 91 -5.87 20.72 4.76
C SER A 91 -4.86 21.33 3.80
N LEU A 92 -5.29 21.70 2.60
CA LEU A 92 -4.43 22.28 1.56
C LEU A 92 -4.20 23.77 1.77
N GLU A 93 -5.10 24.46 2.47
CA GLU A 93 -5.06 25.91 2.72
C GLU A 93 -3.71 26.40 3.27
N ARG A 94 -3.03 25.57 4.07
CA ARG A 94 -1.69 25.89 4.60
C ARG A 94 -0.61 26.08 3.52
N HIS A 95 -0.85 25.58 2.29
CA HIS A 95 0.03 25.75 1.13
C HIS A 95 -0.42 26.88 0.20
N ARG A 96 -1.36 27.75 0.60
CA ARG A 96 -1.69 28.94 -0.20
C ARG A 96 -0.43 29.79 -0.39
N GLY A 97 -0.14 30.22 -1.62
CA GLY A 97 1.07 30.95 -1.96
C GLY A 97 2.36 30.12 -1.98
N CYS A 98 2.27 28.78 -2.02
CA CYS A 98 3.45 27.90 -2.10
C CYS A 98 4.16 27.99 -3.46
N ASP A 99 5.38 27.44 -3.53
CA ASP A 99 5.92 26.96 -4.80
C ASP A 99 5.21 25.63 -5.12
N LEU A 100 4.60 25.51 -6.29
CA LEU A 100 3.92 24.30 -6.75
C LEU A 100 4.77 23.64 -7.83
N ILE A 101 5.24 22.42 -7.57
CA ILE A 101 5.93 21.58 -8.55
C ILE A 101 4.93 20.58 -9.10
N ASP A 102 4.71 20.59 -10.41
CA ASP A 102 3.77 19.70 -11.08
C ASP A 102 4.50 18.84 -12.13
N LEU A 103 4.62 17.55 -11.82
CA LEU A 103 5.32 16.58 -12.62
C LEU A 103 4.32 15.83 -13.50
N ASN A 104 4.54 15.86 -14.81
CA ASN A 104 3.69 15.22 -15.82
C ASN A 104 2.22 15.71 -15.82
N PRO A 105 1.97 17.04 -15.90
CA PRO A 105 0.62 17.61 -15.84
C PRO A 105 -0.33 17.12 -16.93
N GLY A 106 0.19 16.73 -18.10
CA GLY A 106 -0.61 16.24 -19.22
C GLY A 106 -1.64 17.28 -19.68
N ALA A 107 -2.92 16.90 -19.77
CA ALA A 107 -4.00 17.84 -20.12
C ALA A 107 -4.25 18.97 -19.10
N GLY A 108 -3.65 18.90 -17.91
CA GLY A 108 -3.61 19.98 -16.92
C GLY A 108 -4.93 20.31 -16.23
N VAL A 109 -5.95 19.43 -16.28
CA VAL A 109 -7.23 19.65 -15.57
C VAL A 109 -6.98 19.77 -14.07
N TRP A 110 -6.26 18.80 -13.49
CA TRP A 110 -5.85 18.84 -12.08
C TRP A 110 -4.96 20.05 -11.78
N SER A 111 -3.96 20.31 -12.63
CA SER A 111 -3.01 21.42 -12.50
C SER A 111 -3.68 22.79 -12.42
N ARG A 112 -4.69 23.05 -13.27
CA ARG A 112 -5.46 24.30 -13.25
C ARG A 112 -6.23 24.46 -11.94
N LYS A 113 -6.98 23.43 -11.53
CA LYS A 113 -7.78 23.45 -10.30
C LYS A 113 -6.92 23.65 -9.05
N LEU A 114 -5.76 22.98 -8.99
CA LEU A 114 -4.83 23.13 -7.88
C LEU A 114 -4.19 24.52 -7.86
N HIS A 115 -3.78 25.04 -9.02
CA HIS A 115 -3.24 26.39 -9.14
C HIS A 115 -4.26 27.47 -8.72
N ASP A 116 -5.50 27.37 -9.17
CA ASP A 116 -6.55 28.34 -8.85
C ASP A 116 -6.89 28.31 -7.36
N PHE A 117 -6.85 27.13 -6.72
CA PHE A 117 -7.09 27.01 -5.29
C PHE A 117 -5.93 27.54 -4.43
N LEU A 118 -4.68 27.19 -4.79
CA LEU A 118 -3.49 27.49 -3.99
C LEU A 118 -2.90 28.88 -4.25
N GLU A 119 -3.18 29.49 -5.40
CA GLU A 119 -2.59 30.78 -5.80
C GLU A 119 -1.06 30.78 -5.62
N PRO A 120 -0.33 29.82 -6.23
CA PRO A 120 1.08 29.61 -5.93
C PRO A 120 1.93 30.80 -6.40
N ARG A 121 2.98 31.13 -5.64
CA ARG A 121 3.94 32.18 -6.05
C ARG A 121 4.75 31.78 -7.29
N ASN A 122 5.02 30.49 -7.44
CA ASN A 122 5.63 29.88 -8.63
C ASN A 122 4.94 28.54 -8.90
N HIS A 123 4.53 28.29 -10.14
CA HIS A 123 4.01 27.00 -10.58
C HIS A 123 4.93 26.44 -11.67
N ILE A 124 5.73 25.43 -11.32
CA ILE A 124 6.73 24.83 -12.19
C ILE A 124 6.21 23.48 -12.67
N MET A 125 5.89 23.41 -13.96
CA MET A 125 5.44 22.20 -14.64
C MET A 125 6.61 21.54 -15.38
N MET A 126 6.75 20.22 -15.27
CA MET A 126 7.74 19.44 -16.02
C MET A 126 7.06 18.35 -16.84
N ASP A 127 7.25 18.36 -18.16
CA ASP A 127 6.66 17.37 -19.05
C ASP A 127 7.55 17.09 -20.28
N LEU A 128 7.84 15.82 -20.56
CA LEU A 128 8.55 15.43 -21.79
C LEU A 128 7.71 15.75 -23.04
N ASP A 129 6.39 15.68 -22.92
CA ASP A 129 5.44 15.90 -24.01
C ASP A 129 4.84 17.31 -23.98
N ALA A 130 5.60 18.30 -23.48
CA ALA A 130 5.17 19.70 -23.35
C ALA A 130 4.59 20.29 -24.65
N GLU A 131 5.16 19.97 -25.81
CA GLU A 131 4.66 20.43 -27.11
C GLU A 131 3.27 19.86 -27.44
N LEU A 132 3.07 18.56 -27.15
CA LEU A 132 1.79 17.87 -27.35
C LEU A 132 0.69 18.46 -26.46
N TYR A 133 1.02 18.79 -25.21
CA TYR A 133 0.07 19.31 -24.22
C TYR A 133 -0.09 20.83 -24.22
N SER A 134 0.76 21.56 -24.94
CA SER A 134 0.71 23.03 -25.05
C SER A 134 -0.69 23.60 -25.33
N PRO A 135 -1.51 23.03 -26.26
CA PRO A 135 -2.87 23.53 -26.48
C PRO A 135 -3.79 23.45 -25.25
N PHE A 136 -3.58 22.45 -24.40
CA PHE A 136 -4.37 22.24 -23.17
C PHE A 136 -3.88 23.12 -22.01
N LEU A 137 -2.58 23.43 -22.00
CA LEU A 137 -1.92 24.17 -20.92
C LEU A 137 -1.85 25.68 -21.19
N LYS A 138 -2.24 26.14 -22.38
CA LYS A 138 -2.11 27.53 -22.84
C LYS A 138 -2.61 28.56 -21.83
N GLU A 139 -3.79 28.33 -21.27
CA GLU A 139 -4.39 29.21 -20.25
C GLU A 139 -3.48 29.32 -19.02
N LEU A 140 -3.00 28.19 -18.51
CA LEU A 140 -2.15 28.14 -17.33
C LEU A 140 -0.78 28.77 -17.62
N THR A 141 -0.15 28.44 -18.75
CA THR A 141 1.16 28.98 -19.16
C THR A 141 1.13 30.45 -19.56
N SER A 142 -0.06 31.04 -19.74
CA SER A 142 -0.19 32.48 -20.01
C SER A 142 0.03 33.34 -18.77
N LYS A 143 -0.07 32.76 -17.57
CA LYS A 143 0.17 33.42 -16.30
C LYS A 143 1.68 33.56 -16.05
N GLU A 144 2.13 34.73 -15.57
CA GLU A 144 3.56 35.06 -15.42
C GLU A 144 4.30 34.16 -14.42
N ASN A 145 3.60 33.67 -13.40
CA ASN A 145 4.14 32.79 -12.36
C ASN A 145 4.17 31.30 -12.75
N VAL A 146 3.81 30.95 -13.99
CA VAL A 146 3.73 29.55 -14.44
C VAL A 146 4.82 29.28 -15.48
N LYS A 147 5.61 28.23 -15.25
CA LYS A 147 6.70 27.81 -16.15
C LYS A 147 6.55 26.36 -16.56
N LEU A 148 6.50 26.10 -17.87
CA LEU A 148 6.53 24.74 -18.43
C LEU A 148 7.93 24.40 -18.92
N ILE A 149 8.55 23.39 -18.32
CA ILE A 149 9.89 22.90 -18.65
C ILE A 149 9.75 21.60 -19.47
N PRO A 150 10.23 21.55 -20.72
CA PRO A 150 10.11 20.38 -21.59
C PRO A 150 11.18 19.31 -21.25
N LYS A 151 11.19 18.85 -19.98
CA LYS A 151 12.11 17.85 -19.43
C LYS A 151 11.35 16.85 -18.56
N SER A 152 11.97 15.71 -18.27
CA SER A 152 11.32 14.67 -17.46
C SER A 152 11.23 15.09 -16.00
N GLY A 153 10.03 15.04 -15.43
CA GLY A 153 9.82 15.16 -13.99
C GLY A 153 10.18 13.89 -13.20
N ILE A 154 10.67 12.84 -13.86
CA ILE A 154 10.99 11.54 -13.26
C ILE A 154 12.51 11.28 -13.25
N ILE A 155 13.24 11.87 -14.21
CA ILE A 155 14.70 11.71 -14.27
C ILE A 155 15.35 12.63 -13.25
N TRP A 156 16.08 12.04 -12.29
CA TRP A 156 16.76 12.78 -11.22
C TRP A 156 17.63 13.93 -11.71
N LYS A 157 18.41 13.73 -12.78
CA LYS A 157 19.27 14.78 -13.34
C LYS A 157 18.45 16.04 -13.69
N ASP A 158 17.32 15.86 -14.37
CA ASP A 158 16.45 16.95 -14.78
C ASP A 158 15.75 17.60 -13.59
N LEU A 159 15.30 16.78 -12.62
CA LEU A 159 14.74 17.26 -11.36
C LEU A 159 15.73 18.10 -10.55
N PHE A 160 16.97 17.64 -10.40
CA PHE A 160 18.02 18.38 -9.69
C PHE A 160 18.34 19.70 -10.37
N GLU A 161 18.43 19.71 -11.70
CA GLU A 161 18.62 20.94 -12.46
C GLU A 161 17.44 21.92 -12.25
N MET A 162 16.20 21.42 -12.29
CA MET A 162 15.01 22.23 -12.05
C MET A 162 15.02 22.82 -10.63
N ILE A 163 15.32 22.00 -9.62
CA ILE A 163 15.40 22.42 -8.21
C ILE A 163 16.46 23.51 -8.04
N GLN A 164 17.67 23.29 -8.56
CA GLN A 164 18.77 24.26 -8.44
C GLN A 164 18.47 25.59 -9.12
N THR A 165 17.76 25.57 -10.26
CA THR A 165 17.49 26.77 -11.05
C THR A 165 16.24 27.53 -10.62
N ASN A 166 15.20 26.85 -10.15
CA ASN A 166 13.89 27.46 -9.88
C ASN A 166 13.53 27.51 -8.39
N LEU A 167 14.28 26.84 -7.51
CA LEU A 167 14.07 26.84 -6.05
C LEU A 167 15.32 27.33 -5.30
N CYS A 168 16.14 28.18 -5.93
CA CYS A 168 17.36 28.70 -5.31
C CYS A 168 17.07 29.66 -4.13
N HIS A 169 15.89 30.29 -4.10
CA HIS A 169 15.42 31.13 -2.98
C HIS A 169 14.98 30.32 -1.77
N GLN A 170 14.70 29.03 -1.93
CA GLN A 170 14.32 28.14 -0.83
C GLN A 170 15.54 27.84 0.04
N GLN A 171 15.37 27.95 1.35
CA GLN A 171 16.44 27.67 2.29
C GLN A 171 16.55 26.15 2.49
N ALA A 172 17.66 25.58 2.02
CA ALA A 172 17.99 24.21 2.34
C ALA A 172 18.22 24.05 3.86
N SER A 173 17.81 22.91 4.41
CA SER A 173 18.16 22.58 5.80
C SER A 173 19.69 22.52 5.91
N SER A 174 20.26 23.38 6.75
CA SER A 174 21.70 23.63 6.82
C SER A 174 22.52 22.48 7.44
N THR A 175 21.86 21.51 8.06
CA THR A 175 22.52 20.48 8.87
C THR A 175 21.85 19.13 8.67
N SER A 176 22.62 18.12 8.23
CA SER A 176 22.16 16.74 8.08
C SER A 176 21.61 16.15 9.37
N ASP A 177 22.04 16.66 10.53
CA ASP A 177 21.65 16.16 11.85
C ASP A 177 20.41 16.86 12.43
N ALA A 178 20.03 18.03 11.91
CA ALA A 178 18.85 18.73 12.39
C ALA A 178 17.59 17.93 12.04
N GLU A 179 16.61 17.88 12.95
CA GLU A 179 15.32 17.24 12.69
C GLU A 179 14.57 18.01 11.59
N PRO A 180 14.17 17.35 10.48
CA PRO A 180 13.45 18.01 9.40
C PRO A 180 12.10 18.48 9.89
N LYS A 181 11.77 19.74 9.59
CA LYS A 181 10.47 20.33 9.91
C LYS A 181 9.53 20.22 8.72
N ARG A 182 8.23 20.21 8.99
CA ARG A 182 7.19 20.31 7.96
C ARG A 182 7.40 21.54 7.09
N ASN A 183 7.31 21.36 5.78
CA ASN A 183 7.41 22.44 4.81
C ASN A 183 6.05 22.66 4.15
N ASP A 184 5.47 23.84 4.41
CA ASP A 184 4.21 24.30 3.81
C ASP A 184 4.44 25.31 2.67
N THR A 185 5.69 25.71 2.44
CA THR A 185 6.05 26.66 1.37
C THR A 185 6.25 25.97 0.03
N LEU A 186 6.31 24.64 -0.02
CA LEU A 186 6.50 23.82 -1.21
C LEU A 186 5.47 22.69 -1.23
N LEU A 187 4.80 22.51 -2.37
CA LEU A 187 3.91 21.37 -2.62
C LEU A 187 4.31 20.69 -3.93
N VAL A 188 4.38 19.36 -3.91
CA VAL A 188 4.65 18.57 -5.12
C VAL A 188 3.37 17.85 -5.51
N THR A 189 3.01 17.91 -6.80
CA THR A 189 2.00 17.05 -7.41
C THR A 189 2.64 16.30 -8.57
N ALA A 190 2.24 15.04 -8.77
CA ALA A 190 2.77 14.24 -9.88
C ALA A 190 1.70 13.31 -10.45
N ASN A 191 1.69 13.17 -11.77
CA ASN A 191 0.93 12.11 -12.44
C ASN A 191 1.85 11.00 -12.97
N LEU A 192 1.78 9.86 -12.30
CA LEU A 192 2.56 8.66 -12.57
C LEU A 192 1.73 7.56 -13.25
N SER A 193 0.43 7.82 -13.50
CA SER A 193 -0.48 6.81 -14.02
C SER A 193 -0.18 6.48 -15.48
N THR A 194 -0.01 5.18 -15.77
CA THR A 194 0.25 4.69 -17.14
C THR A 194 -0.63 3.51 -17.53
N PHE A 195 -1.01 3.44 -18.80
CA PHE A 195 -1.78 2.35 -19.38
C PHE A 195 -1.37 2.10 -20.84
N PRO A 196 -1.04 0.84 -21.22
CA PRO A 196 -0.80 -0.29 -20.32
C PRO A 196 0.44 -0.02 -19.47
N LYS A 197 0.48 -0.65 -18.30
CA LYS A 197 1.63 -0.59 -17.40
C LYS A 197 2.88 -1.09 -18.09
N LYS A 198 4.01 -0.46 -17.77
CA LYS A 198 5.32 -0.81 -18.31
C LYS A 198 6.32 -1.02 -17.18
N ALA A 199 6.82 -2.24 -17.08
CA ALA A 199 7.92 -2.57 -16.20
C ALA A 199 9.19 -1.81 -16.58
N PHE A 200 9.98 -1.42 -15.59
CA PHE A 200 11.18 -0.60 -15.78
C PHE A 200 12.19 -0.87 -14.66
N LEU A 201 13.45 -1.17 -15.02
CA LEU A 201 14.55 -1.40 -14.07
C LEU A 201 14.22 -2.37 -12.90
N GLY A 202 13.59 -3.51 -13.21
CA GLY A 202 13.19 -4.49 -12.20
C GLY A 202 11.90 -4.16 -11.43
N PHE A 203 11.36 -2.95 -11.57
CA PHE A 203 10.05 -2.59 -11.04
C PHE A 203 8.94 -2.96 -12.01
N ASP A 204 7.79 -3.37 -11.47
CA ASP A 204 6.58 -3.68 -12.26
C ASP A 204 6.02 -2.47 -13.02
N SER A 205 6.31 -1.25 -12.54
CA SER A 205 5.93 0.00 -13.19
C SER A 205 6.88 1.15 -12.85
N ILE A 206 6.95 2.13 -13.76
CA ILE A 206 7.65 3.41 -13.52
C ILE A 206 7.08 4.12 -12.29
N SER A 207 5.76 4.11 -12.10
CA SER A 207 5.11 4.70 -10.93
C SER A 207 5.60 4.10 -9.61
N THR A 208 5.75 2.77 -9.55
CA THR A 208 6.32 2.09 -8.37
C THR A 208 7.75 2.55 -8.09
N MET A 209 8.59 2.61 -9.14
CA MET A 209 9.97 3.09 -9.01
C MET A 209 9.99 4.51 -8.44
N VAL A 210 9.21 5.43 -8.99
CA VAL A 210 9.18 6.84 -8.54
C VAL A 210 8.67 6.98 -7.11
N MET A 211 7.63 6.23 -6.73
CA MET A 211 7.15 6.22 -5.34
C MET A 211 8.25 5.76 -4.38
N TYR A 212 8.98 4.68 -4.71
CA TYR A 212 10.10 4.21 -3.89
C TYR A 212 11.20 5.27 -3.77
N GLN A 213 11.53 5.96 -4.88
CA GLN A 213 12.51 7.05 -4.88
C GLN A 213 12.07 8.22 -4.01
N PHE A 214 10.79 8.61 -4.07
CA PHE A 214 10.25 9.66 -3.22
C PHE A 214 10.27 9.26 -1.74
N MET A 215 9.93 8.01 -1.40
CA MET A 215 10.04 7.52 -0.01
C MET A 215 11.50 7.53 0.47
N SER A 216 12.43 7.04 -0.34
CA SER A 216 13.88 7.07 -0.04
C SER A 216 14.43 8.49 0.11
N SER A 217 13.86 9.46 -0.62
CA SER A 217 14.26 10.87 -0.51
C SER A 217 13.95 11.49 0.86
N ILE A 218 12.93 10.99 1.57
CA ILE A 218 12.57 11.42 2.93
C ILE A 218 13.71 11.10 3.90
N LYS A 219 14.17 9.84 3.87
CA LYS A 219 15.25 9.36 4.73
C LYS A 219 16.56 10.11 4.51
N SER A 220 16.86 10.37 3.24
CA SER A 220 18.12 11.01 2.80
C SER A 220 18.09 12.54 2.83
N SER A 221 16.95 13.16 3.17
CA SER A 221 16.73 14.61 3.04
C SER A 221 17.18 15.14 1.67
N SER A 222 16.91 14.38 0.61
CA SER A 222 17.32 14.68 -0.77
C SER A 222 16.13 15.16 -1.62
N LEU A 223 16.38 15.53 -2.89
CA LEU A 223 15.35 16.08 -3.78
C LEU A 223 14.59 17.26 -3.11
N PHE A 224 13.26 17.20 -3.04
CA PHE A 224 12.39 18.19 -2.41
C PHE A 224 12.54 18.19 -0.90
N GLN A 225 12.89 17.03 -0.31
CA GLN A 225 12.99 16.86 1.14
C GLN A 225 14.20 17.58 1.75
N LYS A 226 15.13 18.07 0.90
CA LYS A 226 16.22 18.98 1.28
C LYS A 226 15.70 20.28 1.93
N TYR A 227 14.48 20.68 1.59
CA TYR A 227 13.84 21.90 2.11
C TYR A 227 12.94 21.63 3.34
N GLY A 228 12.96 20.41 3.89
CA GLY A 228 12.06 19.98 4.97
C GLY A 228 11.09 18.90 4.49
N LEU A 229 10.11 18.55 5.31
CA LEU A 229 9.14 17.48 5.04
C LEU A 229 8.03 17.99 4.11
N VAL A 230 8.26 17.84 2.80
CA VAL A 230 7.42 18.35 1.71
C VAL A 230 6.27 17.38 1.43
N ARG A 231 5.04 17.90 1.45
CA ARG A 231 3.82 17.17 1.11
C ARG A 231 3.77 16.86 -0.40
N MET A 232 3.28 15.67 -0.74
CA MET A 232 3.19 15.20 -2.13
C MET A 232 1.78 14.69 -2.47
N LEU A 233 1.21 15.11 -3.60
CA LEU A 233 -0.06 14.65 -4.16
C LEU A 233 0.21 13.80 -5.41
N LEU A 234 0.06 12.49 -5.32
CA LEU A 234 0.53 11.56 -6.34
C LEU A 234 -0.62 10.81 -6.98
N TRP A 235 -0.84 11.03 -8.28
CA TRP A 235 -1.73 10.20 -9.09
C TRP A 235 -1.00 8.95 -9.55
N VAL A 236 -1.50 7.78 -9.17
CA VAL A 236 -0.91 6.47 -9.46
C VAL A 236 -1.95 5.55 -10.08
N ASN A 237 -1.52 4.49 -10.75
CA ASN A 237 -2.46 3.45 -11.15
C ASN A 237 -3.15 2.86 -9.91
N ASP A 238 -4.47 2.66 -9.96
CA ASP A 238 -5.26 2.31 -8.78
C ASP A 238 -4.70 1.11 -7.99
N GLU A 239 -4.17 0.11 -8.69
CA GLU A 239 -3.67 -1.09 -8.03
C GLU A 239 -2.38 -0.91 -7.23
N GLU A 240 -1.60 0.15 -7.51
CA GLU A 240 -0.30 0.42 -6.89
C GLU A 240 -0.42 1.03 -5.50
N LYS A 241 -1.55 1.68 -5.19
CA LYS A 241 -1.82 2.22 -3.84
C LYS A 241 -1.61 1.17 -2.76
N ARG A 242 -1.94 -0.09 -3.05
CA ARG A 242 -1.84 -1.24 -2.12
C ARG A 242 -0.41 -1.60 -1.72
N ARG A 243 0.62 -1.06 -2.39
CA ARG A 243 2.03 -1.25 -2.01
C ARG A 243 2.45 -0.38 -0.83
N LEU A 244 1.90 0.83 -0.75
CA LEU A 244 2.21 1.80 0.31
C LEU A 244 1.16 1.78 1.42
N ILE A 245 -0.11 1.60 1.06
CA ILE A 245 -1.24 1.57 2.00
C ILE A 245 -1.97 0.21 1.92
N PRO A 246 -1.36 -0.87 2.41
CA PRO A 246 -2.02 -2.16 2.49
C PRO A 246 -3.20 -2.08 3.47
N LYS A 247 -4.33 -2.66 3.06
CA LYS A 247 -5.52 -2.77 3.90
C LYS A 247 -5.51 -4.01 4.79
N SER A 248 -4.66 -5.00 4.47
CA SER A 248 -4.58 -6.27 5.18
C SER A 248 -3.12 -6.70 5.39
N LEU A 249 -2.90 -7.47 6.45
CA LEU A 249 -1.58 -7.95 6.88
C LEU A 249 -0.81 -8.66 5.76
N ASN A 250 -1.47 -9.49 4.95
CA ASN A 250 -0.81 -10.25 3.89
C ASN A 250 -0.17 -9.36 2.81
N ARG A 251 -0.64 -8.11 2.68
CA ARG A 251 -0.08 -7.10 1.78
C ARG A 251 0.90 -6.15 2.46
N ARG A 252 1.06 -6.22 3.78
CA ARG A 252 2.10 -5.49 4.50
C ARG A 252 3.45 -6.11 4.12
N LYS A 253 4.25 -5.34 3.40
CA LYS A 253 5.56 -5.73 2.84
C LYS A 253 6.58 -4.65 3.18
N ARG A 254 7.82 -4.85 2.74
CA ARG A 254 8.92 -3.89 2.95
C ARG A 254 8.55 -2.47 2.59
N GLY A 255 8.02 -2.24 1.39
CA GLY A 255 7.65 -0.90 0.93
C GLY A 255 6.57 -0.21 1.78
N SER A 256 5.58 -0.95 2.30
CA SER A 256 4.58 -0.36 3.21
C SER A 256 5.16 -0.06 4.58
N PHE A 257 6.08 -0.91 5.07
CA PHE A 257 6.75 -0.67 6.34
C PHE A 257 7.68 0.54 6.26
N GLU A 258 8.47 0.66 5.18
CA GLU A 258 9.28 1.86 4.91
C GLU A 258 8.42 3.13 4.84
N ALA A 259 7.21 3.03 4.26
CA ALA A 259 6.24 4.12 4.27
C ALA A 259 5.72 4.45 5.69
N GLU A 260 5.46 3.45 6.53
CA GLU A 260 5.10 3.65 7.95
C GLU A 260 6.22 4.35 8.73
N LEU A 261 7.50 4.06 8.44
CA LEU A 261 8.65 4.74 9.03
C LEU A 261 8.81 6.18 8.51
N ALA A 262 8.55 6.41 7.22
CA ALA A 262 8.85 7.69 6.57
C ALA A 262 7.70 8.71 6.60
N CYS A 263 6.45 8.25 6.75
CA CYS A 263 5.28 9.11 6.60
C CYS A 263 4.43 9.21 7.88
N GLU A 264 3.90 10.40 8.13
CA GLU A 264 2.86 10.63 9.14
C GLU A 264 1.54 10.01 8.68
N TRP A 265 1.20 10.22 7.41
CA TRP A 265 0.09 9.57 6.75
C TRP A 265 0.38 9.36 5.27
N ILE A 266 -0.39 8.42 4.70
CA ILE A 266 -0.64 8.32 3.26
C ILE A 266 -2.15 8.09 3.14
N HIS A 267 -2.88 9.10 2.65
CA HIS A 267 -4.32 8.99 2.46
C HIS A 267 -4.65 8.67 1.00
N GLU A 268 -5.52 7.68 0.80
CA GLU A 268 -6.23 7.55 -0.46
C GLU A 268 -7.30 8.65 -0.51
N VAL A 269 -7.11 9.64 -1.38
CA VAL A 269 -8.04 10.77 -1.52
C VAL A 269 -9.20 10.37 -2.44
N ALA A 270 -8.85 9.81 -3.59
CA ALA A 270 -9.79 9.35 -4.59
C ALA A 270 -9.23 8.10 -5.27
N GLY A 271 -10.10 7.17 -5.66
CA GLY A 271 -9.70 5.94 -6.34
C GLY A 271 -10.89 5.10 -6.75
N GLN A 272 -10.62 4.01 -7.46
CA GLN A 272 -11.66 3.05 -7.81
C GLN A 272 -12.11 2.29 -6.56
N GLU A 273 -13.43 2.18 -6.39
CA GLU A 273 -14.01 1.26 -5.43
C GLU A 273 -13.78 -0.18 -5.89
N LEU A 274 -13.17 -0.98 -5.02
CA LEU A 274 -12.86 -2.38 -5.31
C LEU A 274 -13.92 -3.24 -4.62
N GLU A 275 -14.69 -3.99 -5.40
CA GLU A 275 -15.79 -4.82 -4.89
C GLU A 275 -15.35 -5.93 -3.93
N ALA A 276 -14.07 -6.34 -3.98
CA ALA A 276 -13.48 -7.28 -3.01
C ALA A 276 -11.96 -7.10 -2.93
N GLU A 277 -11.38 -7.21 -1.72
CA GLU A 277 -9.97 -7.54 -1.62
C GLU A 277 -9.72 -8.90 -2.29
N SER A 278 -8.59 -9.01 -3.02
CA SER A 278 -8.16 -10.27 -3.63
C SER A 278 -8.33 -11.44 -2.65
N ARG A 279 -8.71 -12.63 -3.16
CA ARG A 279 -8.87 -13.88 -2.38
C ARG A 279 -7.67 -14.25 -1.49
N TYR A 280 -6.53 -13.60 -1.70
CA TYR A 280 -5.27 -13.85 -0.99
C TYR A 280 -4.95 -12.78 0.07
N ALA A 281 -5.71 -11.69 0.13
CA ALA A 281 -5.49 -10.53 0.98
C ALA A 281 -6.67 -10.32 1.94
N LEU A 282 -7.18 -11.41 2.51
CA LEU A 282 -8.41 -11.36 3.26
C LEU A 282 -8.17 -10.81 4.68
N ARG A 283 -9.12 -10.02 5.16
CA ARG A 283 -9.13 -9.38 6.48
C ARG A 283 -10.46 -9.69 7.17
N ASP A 284 -10.45 -9.71 8.49
CA ASP A 284 -11.70 -9.79 9.27
C ASP A 284 -12.58 -8.56 8.98
N GLU A 285 -13.81 -8.79 8.55
CA GLU A 285 -14.77 -7.74 8.21
C GLU A 285 -15.14 -6.88 9.43
N TRP A 286 -15.04 -7.42 10.65
CA TRP A 286 -15.24 -6.60 11.85
C TRP A 286 -14.15 -5.55 12.03
N ILE A 287 -12.92 -5.84 11.59
CA ILE A 287 -11.86 -4.84 11.57
C ILE A 287 -12.16 -3.77 10.52
N ASN A 288 -12.62 -4.15 9.32
CA ASN A 288 -13.01 -3.19 8.28
C ASN A 288 -14.14 -2.27 8.77
N LYS A 289 -15.16 -2.86 9.41
CA LYS A 289 -16.31 -2.13 9.96
C LYS A 289 -15.89 -1.15 11.05
N GLU A 290 -15.09 -1.59 12.02
CA GLU A 290 -14.61 -0.74 13.11
C GLU A 290 -13.66 0.36 12.60
N SER A 291 -12.75 0.03 11.68
CA SER A 291 -11.87 1.00 11.00
C SER A 291 -12.67 2.07 10.23
N GLY A 292 -13.76 1.67 9.57
CA GLY A 292 -14.72 2.58 8.91
C GLY A 292 -15.44 3.51 9.89
N LEU A 293 -15.94 2.97 11.00
CA LEU A 293 -16.60 3.76 12.06
C LEU A 293 -15.64 4.74 12.74
N ASN A 294 -14.40 4.33 13.01
CA ASN A 294 -13.35 5.20 13.55
C ASN A 294 -13.04 6.34 12.58
N THR A 295 -12.98 6.05 11.28
CA THR A 295 -12.80 7.06 10.24
C THR A 295 -13.99 8.01 10.17
N LEU A 296 -15.23 7.50 10.21
CA LEU A 296 -16.44 8.32 10.25
C LEU A 296 -16.44 9.26 11.46
N SER A 297 -16.02 8.79 12.63
CA SER A 297 -15.87 9.63 13.83
C SER A 297 -14.87 10.77 13.61
N ARG A 298 -13.72 10.49 12.96
CA ARG A 298 -12.72 11.52 12.61
C ARG A 298 -13.28 12.52 11.60
N MET A 299 -14.01 12.05 10.59
CA MET A 299 -14.66 12.92 9.61
C MET A 299 -15.70 13.85 10.25
N GLN A 300 -16.53 13.32 11.16
CA GLN A 300 -17.51 14.11 11.90
C GLN A 300 -16.83 15.19 12.75
N ALA A 301 -15.75 14.85 13.46
CA ALA A 301 -14.96 15.81 14.23
C ALA A 301 -14.34 16.91 13.35
N LEU A 302 -13.98 16.59 12.10
CA LEU A 302 -13.45 17.55 11.13
C LEU A 302 -14.52 18.32 10.36
N GLY A 303 -15.80 17.96 10.48
CA GLY A 303 -16.91 18.50 9.69
C GLY A 303 -16.86 18.08 8.22
N LEU A 304 -16.19 16.98 7.89
CA LEU A 304 -16.04 16.47 6.52
C LEU A 304 -17.23 15.59 6.13
N LYS A 305 -17.75 15.82 4.92
CA LYS A 305 -18.79 15.01 4.29
C LYS A 305 -18.35 14.61 2.89
N VAL A 306 -18.61 13.36 2.52
CA VAL A 306 -18.34 12.87 1.16
C VAL A 306 -19.33 13.55 0.22
N PRO A 307 -18.88 14.11 -0.93
CA PRO A 307 -19.78 14.64 -1.95
C PRO A 307 -20.76 13.59 -2.48
N GLU A 308 -21.96 14.04 -2.88
CA GLU A 308 -23.00 13.16 -3.41
C GLU A 308 -22.53 12.45 -4.68
N GLY A 309 -22.75 11.14 -4.76
CA GLY A 309 -22.31 10.30 -5.89
C GLY A 309 -20.85 9.85 -5.83
N ARG A 310 -20.12 10.18 -4.75
CA ARG A 310 -18.73 9.76 -4.47
C ARG A 310 -18.61 8.79 -3.30
N GLU A 311 -19.73 8.38 -2.72
CA GLU A 311 -19.76 7.56 -1.51
C GLU A 311 -19.40 6.11 -1.78
N ALA A 312 -18.27 5.67 -1.25
CA ALA A 312 -17.90 4.26 -1.19
C ALA A 312 -18.88 3.45 -0.32
N LYS A 313 -18.98 2.15 -0.58
CA LYS A 313 -19.79 1.18 0.17
C LYS A 313 -19.44 1.20 1.66
N THR A 314 -18.16 1.23 2.02
CA THR A 314 -17.68 1.29 3.41
C THR A 314 -18.22 2.53 4.14
N TYR A 315 -18.25 3.69 3.46
CA TYR A 315 -18.81 4.92 4.01
C TYR A 315 -20.32 4.80 4.22
N LYS A 316 -21.07 4.29 3.23
CA LYS A 316 -22.52 4.06 3.33
C LYS A 316 -22.87 3.09 4.47
N GLU A 317 -22.11 2.01 4.63
CA GLU A 317 -22.29 1.03 5.69
C GLU A 317 -21.98 1.61 7.07
N SER A 318 -20.94 2.43 7.17
CA SER A 318 -20.58 3.13 8.41
C SER A 318 -21.65 4.14 8.83
N LEU A 319 -22.22 4.90 7.88
CA LEU A 319 -23.35 5.80 8.15
C LEU A 319 -24.58 5.05 8.68
N LYS A 320 -24.87 3.85 8.14
CA LYS A 320 -25.99 3.00 8.62
C LYS A 320 -25.75 2.42 10.01
N SER A 321 -24.50 2.33 10.46
CA SER A 321 -24.10 1.70 11.72
C SER A 321 -23.49 2.72 12.71
N GLN A 322 -23.84 4.00 12.59
CA GLN A 322 -23.20 5.10 13.32
C GLN A 322 -23.32 4.96 14.86
N GLU A 323 -24.36 4.29 15.34
CA GLU A 323 -24.60 3.96 16.76
C GLU A 323 -23.55 3.01 17.37
N LEU A 324 -22.67 2.44 16.54
CA LEU A 324 -21.57 1.58 16.95
C LEU A 324 -20.23 2.31 17.07
N ILE A 325 -20.16 3.62 16.76
CA ILE A 325 -18.94 4.41 16.94
C ILE A 325 -18.43 4.31 18.39
N GLY A 326 -17.12 4.09 18.54
CA GLY A 326 -16.45 3.97 19.84
C GLY A 326 -16.59 2.60 20.51
N LYS A 327 -17.32 1.65 19.92
CA LYS A 327 -17.42 0.28 20.44
C LYS A 327 -16.33 -0.62 19.86
N LYS A 328 -15.78 -1.50 20.70
CA LYS A 328 -14.89 -2.60 20.27
C LYS A 328 -15.74 -3.65 19.55
N LEU A 329 -15.53 -3.85 18.25
CA LEU A 329 -16.26 -4.82 17.43
C LEU A 329 -15.37 -6.03 17.10
N ALA A 330 -14.19 -5.78 16.53
CA ALA A 330 -13.23 -6.85 16.23
C ALA A 330 -12.72 -7.47 17.54
N GLY A 331 -12.63 -8.80 17.60
CA GLY A 331 -12.29 -9.55 18.82
C GLY A 331 -13.44 -9.71 19.82
N VAL A 332 -14.60 -9.08 19.56
CA VAL A 332 -15.85 -9.30 20.31
C VAL A 332 -16.82 -10.15 19.50
N HIS A 333 -16.95 -9.84 18.20
CA HIS A 333 -17.76 -10.62 17.29
C HIS A 333 -16.95 -11.71 16.60
N VAL A 334 -17.65 -12.77 16.20
CA VAL A 334 -17.07 -13.92 15.49
C VAL A 334 -16.41 -13.44 14.19
N PRO A 335 -15.09 -13.68 13.99
CA PRO A 335 -14.38 -13.23 12.81
C PRO A 335 -15.06 -13.70 11.53
N SER A 336 -15.34 -12.74 10.64
CA SER A 336 -15.96 -13.01 9.35
C SER A 336 -14.98 -12.65 8.26
N ILE A 337 -14.64 -13.62 7.41
CA ILE A 337 -13.75 -13.38 6.30
C ILE A 337 -14.51 -13.63 5.00
N ALA A 338 -14.41 -12.70 4.05
CA ALA A 338 -14.98 -12.86 2.72
C ALA A 338 -14.39 -14.10 2.03
N ARG A 339 -15.24 -14.98 1.52
CA ARG A 339 -14.84 -16.20 0.81
C ARG A 339 -15.71 -16.35 -0.44
N PRO A 340 -15.15 -16.70 -1.61
CA PRO A 340 -15.92 -16.77 -2.85
C PRO A 340 -17.11 -17.74 -2.81
N PHE A 341 -17.00 -18.82 -2.04
CA PHE A 341 -18.07 -19.81 -1.94
C PHE A 341 -19.29 -19.30 -1.16
N LYS A 342 -19.16 -18.24 -0.35
CA LYS A 342 -20.29 -17.65 0.37
C LYS A 342 -21.30 -17.04 -0.59
N LYS A 343 -20.82 -16.32 -1.60
CA LYS A 343 -21.69 -15.81 -2.67
C LYS A 343 -22.36 -16.93 -3.45
N GLU A 344 -21.61 -17.99 -3.80
CA GLU A 344 -22.19 -19.16 -4.47
C GLU A 344 -23.25 -19.86 -3.60
N LEU A 345 -23.04 -19.90 -2.27
CA LEU A 345 -24.02 -20.43 -1.33
C LEU A 345 -25.27 -19.56 -1.28
N GLU A 346 -25.13 -18.24 -1.14
CA GLU A 346 -26.23 -17.26 -1.16
C GLU A 346 -27.05 -17.36 -2.46
N ASP A 347 -26.37 -17.38 -3.62
CA ASP A 347 -27.02 -17.50 -4.93
C ASP A 347 -27.82 -18.82 -5.03
N LEU A 348 -27.22 -19.95 -4.62
CA LEU A 348 -27.90 -21.26 -4.62
C LEU A 348 -29.01 -21.36 -3.57
N GLU A 349 -28.91 -20.65 -2.44
CA GLU A 349 -29.98 -20.62 -1.45
C GLU A 349 -31.19 -19.84 -1.96
N HIS A 350 -30.96 -18.69 -2.60
CA HIS A 350 -32.03 -17.92 -3.23
C HIS A 350 -32.67 -18.69 -4.40
N GLU A 351 -31.91 -19.40 -5.21
CA GLU A 351 -32.46 -20.24 -6.31
C GLU A 351 -33.30 -21.41 -5.79
N PHE A 352 -32.97 -21.98 -4.63
CA PHE A 352 -33.65 -23.16 -4.07
C PHE A 352 -34.71 -22.85 -3.00
N GLU A 353 -34.84 -21.59 -2.57
CA GLU A 353 -35.96 -21.12 -1.75
C GLU A 353 -37.29 -21.18 -2.52
N GLU A 354 -37.27 -21.12 -3.85
CA GLU A 354 -38.51 -20.95 -4.62
C GLU A 354 -39.25 -22.23 -5.03
N GLU A 355 -38.65 -23.40 -5.34
CA GLU A 355 -39.52 -24.43 -5.96
C GLU A 355 -39.10 -25.92 -6.03
N HIS A 356 -38.17 -26.47 -5.23
CA HIS A 356 -37.69 -27.87 -5.43
C HIS A 356 -37.72 -28.80 -4.21
N VAL A 357 -38.12 -30.06 -4.43
CA VAL A 357 -38.30 -31.12 -3.39
C VAL A 357 -36.97 -31.78 -2.97
N GLU A 358 -35.93 -31.73 -3.80
CA GLU A 358 -34.61 -32.31 -3.49
C GLU A 358 -33.47 -31.27 -3.54
N VAL A 359 -32.74 -31.17 -2.43
CA VAL A 359 -31.60 -30.25 -2.28
C VAL A 359 -30.37 -30.79 -3.04
N PRO A 360 -29.79 -30.01 -3.98
CA PRO A 360 -28.61 -30.41 -4.73
C PRO A 360 -27.44 -30.81 -3.83
N ASN A 361 -26.65 -31.78 -4.29
CA ASN A 361 -25.42 -32.19 -3.59
C ASN A 361 -24.47 -31.01 -3.36
N ARG A 362 -24.42 -30.05 -4.29
CA ARG A 362 -23.59 -28.84 -4.17
C ARG A 362 -24.04 -27.95 -3.02
N LEU A 363 -25.34 -27.66 -2.92
CA LEU A 363 -25.90 -26.85 -1.84
C LEU A 363 -25.68 -27.52 -0.47
N ARG A 364 -25.90 -28.84 -0.36
CA ARG A 364 -25.58 -29.61 0.86
C ARG A 364 -24.09 -29.51 1.24
N PHE A 365 -23.20 -29.63 0.27
CA PHE A 365 -21.75 -29.49 0.48
C PHE A 365 -21.39 -28.08 0.97
N LEU A 366 -21.94 -27.03 0.36
CA LEU A 366 -21.67 -25.64 0.74
C LEU A 366 -22.19 -25.32 2.16
N ARG A 367 -23.40 -25.77 2.51
CA ARG A 367 -23.93 -25.65 3.89
C ARG A 367 -23.05 -26.37 4.92
N SER A 368 -22.61 -27.59 4.62
CA SER A 368 -21.69 -28.32 5.50
C SER A 368 -20.36 -27.59 5.65
N ARG A 369 -19.86 -26.98 4.58
CA ARG A 369 -18.62 -26.20 4.60
C ARG A 369 -18.77 -24.92 5.43
N GLU A 370 -19.87 -24.20 5.29
CA GLU A 370 -20.17 -23.01 6.09
C GLU A 370 -20.29 -23.33 7.58
N LYS A 371 -20.95 -24.44 7.94
CA LYS A 371 -21.02 -24.89 9.33
C LYS A 371 -19.63 -25.16 9.92
N LEU A 372 -18.74 -25.81 9.16
CA LEU A 372 -17.35 -26.03 9.57
C LEU A 372 -16.58 -24.72 9.74
N GLU A 373 -16.74 -23.77 8.82
CA GLU A 373 -16.11 -22.45 8.90
C GLU A 373 -16.61 -21.67 10.12
N THR A 374 -17.92 -21.67 10.38
CA THR A 374 -18.53 -21.03 11.55
C THR A 374 -17.97 -21.60 12.84
N ASN A 375 -17.85 -22.92 12.94
CA ASN A 375 -17.24 -23.58 14.10
C ASN A 375 -15.77 -23.17 14.29
N HIS A 376 -14.99 -23.08 13.20
CA HIS A 376 -13.62 -22.58 13.28
C HIS A 376 -13.56 -21.12 13.70
N SER A 377 -14.40 -20.24 13.14
CA SER A 377 -14.42 -18.82 13.51
C SER A 377 -14.79 -18.60 14.98
N ASN A 378 -15.74 -19.38 15.53
CA ASN A 378 -16.06 -19.34 16.97
C ASN A 378 -14.85 -19.73 17.82
N MET A 379 -14.18 -20.84 17.48
CA MET A 379 -12.95 -21.26 18.15
C MET A 379 -11.86 -20.18 18.04
N PHE A 380 -11.71 -19.53 16.89
CA PHE A 380 -10.73 -18.45 16.73
C PHE A 380 -11.06 -17.23 17.59
N LEU A 381 -12.33 -16.86 17.73
CA LEU A 381 -12.74 -15.78 18.64
C LEU A 381 -12.34 -16.10 20.09
N GLU A 382 -12.62 -17.31 20.57
CA GLU A 382 -12.23 -17.77 21.91
C GLU A 382 -10.71 -17.65 22.11
N LEU A 383 -9.93 -18.15 21.15
CA LEU A 383 -8.47 -18.10 21.21
C LEU A 383 -7.92 -16.67 21.21
N LEU A 384 -8.54 -15.73 20.46
CA LEU A 384 -8.17 -14.32 20.48
C LEU A 384 -8.45 -13.68 21.85
N GLN A 385 -9.62 -13.94 22.43
CA GLN A 385 -10.00 -13.39 23.73
C GLN A 385 -9.15 -13.97 24.86
N GLU A 386 -8.80 -15.25 24.79
CA GLU A 386 -7.85 -15.87 25.72
C GLU A 386 -6.45 -15.26 25.58
N HIS A 387 -5.98 -15.05 24.35
CA HIS A 387 -4.68 -14.43 24.09
C HIS A 387 -4.60 -13.02 24.70
N GLU A 388 -5.64 -12.19 24.55
CA GLU A 388 -5.70 -10.87 25.21
C GLU A 388 -5.70 -10.97 26.74
N LYS A 389 -6.48 -11.90 27.31
CA LYS A 389 -6.56 -12.09 28.76
C LYS A 389 -5.22 -12.51 29.35
N ILE A 390 -4.57 -13.50 28.75
CA ILE A 390 -3.26 -13.99 29.19
C ILE A 390 -2.22 -12.89 29.06
N SER A 391 -2.22 -12.14 27.95
CA SER A 391 -1.31 -11.00 27.79
C SER A 391 -1.48 -9.94 28.89
N ALA A 392 -2.70 -9.67 29.36
CA ALA A 392 -2.95 -8.72 30.44
C ALA A 392 -2.46 -9.24 31.82
N MET A 393 -2.54 -10.56 32.05
CA MET A 393 -2.07 -11.19 33.29
C MET A 393 -0.58 -11.01 33.54
N ALA A 394 0.24 -10.84 32.48
CA ALA A 394 1.69 -10.68 32.60
C ALA A 394 2.12 -9.57 33.57
N THR A 395 1.32 -8.51 33.70
CA THR A 395 1.58 -7.41 34.64
C THR A 395 0.92 -7.60 36.01
N GLU A 396 -0.13 -8.41 36.11
CA GLU A 396 -0.98 -8.54 37.30
C GLU A 396 -0.58 -9.73 38.17
N ASP A 397 -0.35 -10.90 37.55
CA ASP A 397 0.02 -12.15 38.21
C ASP A 397 1.02 -12.94 37.34
N PRO A 398 2.34 -12.74 37.54
CA PRO A 398 3.36 -13.44 36.76
C PRO A 398 3.34 -14.97 36.90
N SER A 399 2.90 -15.50 38.04
CA SER A 399 2.93 -16.96 38.25
C SER A 399 1.79 -17.66 37.51
N GLU A 400 0.60 -17.08 37.52
CA GLU A 400 -0.54 -17.59 36.74
C GLU A 400 -0.35 -17.33 35.24
N PHE A 401 0.31 -16.22 34.88
CA PHE A 401 0.68 -15.93 33.49
C PHE A 401 1.49 -17.05 32.85
N GLU A 402 2.57 -17.53 33.49
CA GLU A 402 3.42 -18.57 32.90
C GLU A 402 2.65 -19.87 32.65
N LYS A 403 1.84 -20.32 33.62
CA LYS A 403 1.00 -21.52 33.46
C LYS A 403 -0.01 -21.36 32.34
N ALA A 404 -0.69 -20.20 32.28
CA ALA A 404 -1.70 -19.93 31.27
C ALA A 404 -1.07 -19.81 29.87
N ASN A 405 0.11 -19.21 29.78
CA ASN A 405 0.88 -19.09 28.55
C ASN A 405 1.34 -20.47 28.04
N GLU A 406 1.84 -21.36 28.90
CA GLU A 406 2.19 -22.74 28.53
C GLU A 406 0.96 -23.53 28.02
N ALA A 407 -0.14 -23.50 28.77
CA ALA A 407 -1.37 -24.20 28.41
C ALA A 407 -1.96 -23.70 27.07
N TRP A 408 -1.91 -22.38 26.83
CA TRP A 408 -2.35 -21.80 25.57
C TRP A 408 -1.44 -22.25 24.40
N ASN A 409 -0.13 -22.31 24.60
CA ASN A 409 0.80 -22.82 23.58
C ASN A 409 0.51 -24.29 23.22
N GLU A 410 0.30 -25.14 24.21
CA GLU A 410 -0.08 -26.55 24.00
C GLU A 410 -1.40 -26.68 23.23
N ARG A 411 -2.39 -25.83 23.54
CA ARG A 411 -3.67 -25.78 22.81
C ARG A 411 -3.45 -25.42 21.33
N ILE A 412 -2.57 -24.47 21.02
CA ILE A 412 -2.27 -24.08 19.63
C ILE A 412 -1.50 -25.18 18.89
N ASP A 413 -0.61 -25.91 19.56
CA ASP A 413 0.13 -27.04 18.97
C ASP A 413 -0.81 -28.18 18.54
N ASN A 414 -1.91 -28.37 19.27
CA ASN A 414 -2.93 -29.37 18.96
C ASN A 414 -3.87 -28.97 17.81
N LEU A 415 -3.78 -27.73 17.27
CA LEU A 415 -4.55 -27.32 16.11
C LEU A 415 -4.01 -27.97 14.82
N LYS A 416 -4.91 -28.29 13.88
CA LYS A 416 -4.50 -28.75 12.56
C LYS A 416 -3.69 -27.65 11.85
N LYS A 417 -2.70 -28.04 11.05
CA LYS A 417 -1.81 -27.11 10.31
C LYS A 417 -2.55 -25.94 9.63
N ASN A 418 -3.65 -26.22 8.93
CA ASN A 418 -4.42 -25.20 8.23
C ASN A 418 -5.19 -24.27 9.18
N GLN A 419 -5.75 -24.81 10.28
CA GLN A 419 -6.44 -24.02 11.30
C GLN A 419 -5.46 -23.08 12.00
N ARG A 420 -4.28 -23.59 12.38
CA ARG A 420 -3.21 -22.78 12.98
C ARG A 420 -2.76 -21.66 12.05
N ARG A 421 -2.58 -21.93 10.75
CA ARG A 421 -2.19 -20.90 9.76
C ARG A 421 -3.24 -19.81 9.65
N GLU A 422 -4.52 -20.17 9.58
CA GLU A 422 -5.63 -19.22 9.50
C GLU A 422 -5.74 -18.37 10.77
N PHE A 423 -5.65 -19.01 11.95
CA PHE A 423 -5.62 -18.33 13.22
C PHE A 423 -4.46 -17.34 13.33
N ASN A 424 -3.23 -17.71 12.93
CA ASN A 424 -2.08 -16.80 12.98
C ASN A 424 -2.29 -15.54 12.12
N VAL A 425 -2.93 -15.66 10.95
CA VAL A 425 -3.26 -14.49 10.11
C VAL A 425 -4.30 -13.60 10.79
N LEU A 426 -5.34 -14.19 11.38
CA LEU A 426 -6.37 -13.47 12.11
C LEU A 426 -5.78 -12.75 13.33
N ARG A 427 -5.04 -13.44 14.18
CA ARG A 427 -4.41 -12.91 15.39
C ARG A 427 -3.44 -11.78 15.07
N ASP A 428 -2.55 -11.96 14.11
CA ASP A 428 -1.57 -10.93 13.77
C ASP A 428 -2.25 -9.70 13.14
N GLY A 429 -3.28 -9.90 12.30
CA GLY A 429 -4.05 -8.80 11.71
C GLY A 429 -4.86 -8.05 12.76
N TYR A 430 -5.39 -8.77 13.74
CA TYR A 430 -6.06 -8.21 14.92
C TYR A 430 -5.09 -7.41 15.80
N HIS A 431 -3.91 -7.97 16.09
CA HIS A 431 -2.86 -7.31 16.88
C HIS A 431 -2.45 -5.98 16.28
N LEU A 432 -2.11 -5.95 14.98
CA LEU A 432 -1.75 -4.71 14.27
C LEU A 432 -2.86 -3.64 14.35
N PHE A 433 -4.13 -4.05 14.28
CA PHE A 433 -5.25 -3.13 14.37
C PHE A 433 -5.47 -2.58 15.79
N ARG A 434 -5.10 -3.36 16.81
CA ARG A 434 -5.30 -3.01 18.23
C ARG A 434 -4.17 -2.21 18.85
N GLN A 435 -3.02 -2.10 18.19
CA GLN A 435 -2.00 -1.14 18.61
C GLN A 435 -2.57 0.29 18.62
N ASP A 436 -2.02 1.16 19.46
CA ASP A 436 -2.44 2.56 19.53
C ASP A 436 -1.25 3.48 19.21
N PRO A 437 -1.26 4.18 18.05
CA PRO A 437 -2.25 4.09 16.98
C PRO A 437 -2.14 2.76 16.17
N PRO A 438 -3.22 2.30 15.50
CA PRO A 438 -3.22 1.06 14.71
C PRO A 438 -2.08 1.04 13.69
N THR A 439 -1.32 -0.03 13.53
CA THR A 439 -0.04 0.02 12.79
C THR A 439 -0.19 0.40 11.31
N LEU A 440 -1.21 -0.14 10.62
CA LEU A 440 -1.41 0.13 9.20
C LEU A 440 -1.91 1.57 8.98
N LEU A 441 -1.24 2.31 8.09
CA LEU A 441 -1.65 3.69 7.72
C LEU A 441 -3.12 3.75 7.24
N TRP A 442 -3.62 2.69 6.61
CA TRP A 442 -5.03 2.60 6.19
C TRP A 442 -6.02 2.81 7.34
N ASP A 443 -5.75 2.25 8.53
CA ASP A 443 -6.67 2.34 9.68
C ASP A 443 -6.56 3.68 10.42
N ARG A 444 -5.52 4.45 10.12
CA ARG A 444 -5.29 5.81 10.64
C ARG A 444 -5.95 6.91 9.80
N ARG A 445 -6.54 6.56 8.65
CA ARG A 445 -7.03 7.54 7.68
C ARG A 445 -7.98 8.57 8.31
N ALA A 446 -7.76 9.84 7.99
CA ALA A 446 -8.57 10.94 8.49
C ALA A 446 -9.99 10.95 7.88
N TYR A 447 -10.14 10.38 6.69
CA TYR A 447 -11.37 10.38 5.91
C TYR A 447 -11.49 9.15 4.99
N GLU A 448 -12.71 8.83 4.56
CA GLU A 448 -12.96 7.81 3.52
C GLU A 448 -12.59 8.35 2.13
N PRO A 449 -12.05 7.51 1.22
CA PRO A 449 -11.69 7.90 -0.13
C PRO A 449 -12.94 8.19 -0.99
N LEU A 450 -12.82 9.17 -1.88
CA LEU A 450 -13.83 9.46 -2.91
C LEU A 450 -13.82 8.40 -4.00
N THR A 451 -14.99 7.91 -4.42
CA THR A 451 -15.08 6.99 -5.56
C THR A 451 -14.85 7.74 -6.88
N ALA A 452 -13.77 7.38 -7.57
CA ALA A 452 -13.45 7.84 -8.93
C ALA A 452 -13.98 6.84 -9.97
N LYS A 453 -14.55 7.36 -11.06
CA LYS A 453 -15.12 6.56 -12.14
C LYS A 453 -14.12 6.42 -13.29
N PRO A 454 -14.10 5.29 -14.03
CA PRO A 454 -13.13 5.10 -15.11
C PRO A 454 -13.19 6.15 -16.22
N ASP A 455 -14.36 6.71 -16.50
CA ASP A 455 -14.58 7.72 -17.54
C ASP A 455 -14.15 9.14 -17.14
N GLU A 456 -13.61 9.30 -15.94
CA GLU A 456 -12.98 10.54 -15.46
C GLU A 456 -11.49 10.63 -15.81
N PHE A 457 -10.97 9.57 -16.43
CA PHE A 457 -9.60 9.44 -16.91
C PHE A 457 -9.58 9.14 -18.41
N PHE A 458 -8.52 9.54 -19.11
CA PHE A 458 -8.31 9.18 -20.51
C PHE A 458 -6.86 8.75 -20.79
N PRO A 459 -6.63 7.51 -21.29
CA PRO A 459 -7.61 6.43 -21.47
C PRO A 459 -8.33 6.09 -20.15
N ASN A 460 -9.49 5.45 -20.23
CA ASN A 460 -10.40 5.20 -19.11
C ASN A 460 -9.88 4.10 -18.16
N ALA A 461 -8.62 4.26 -17.72
CA ALA A 461 -7.89 3.37 -16.86
C ALA A 461 -8.02 3.82 -15.40
N PRO A 462 -8.29 2.89 -14.47
CA PRO A 462 -8.40 3.22 -13.05
C PRO A 462 -7.12 3.84 -12.48
N THR A 463 -7.29 4.98 -11.83
CA THR A 463 -6.23 5.79 -11.22
C THR A 463 -6.69 6.26 -9.84
N ALA A 464 -5.74 6.40 -8.91
CA ALA A 464 -5.97 6.85 -7.55
C ALA A 464 -5.06 8.03 -7.20
N LEU A 465 -5.56 8.97 -6.39
CA LEU A 465 -4.81 10.07 -5.83
C LEU A 465 -4.38 9.72 -4.40
N LEU A 466 -3.08 9.74 -4.17
CA LEU A 466 -2.48 9.62 -2.84
C LEU A 466 -2.04 10.97 -2.33
N ASP A 467 -2.43 11.29 -1.11
CA ASP A 467 -1.91 12.41 -0.35
C ASP A 467 -0.85 11.87 0.62
N VAL A 468 0.42 12.25 0.42
CA VAL A 468 1.59 11.78 1.19
C VAL A 468 2.25 12.88 2.01
N GLN A 469 2.41 12.68 3.33
CA GLN A 469 3.09 13.60 4.24
C GLN A 469 4.21 12.87 4.93
N PRO A 470 5.44 13.25 4.59
CA PRO A 470 6.60 12.80 5.32
C PRO A 470 6.55 13.26 6.79
N LYS A 471 7.11 12.43 7.67
CA LYS A 471 7.46 12.79 9.05
C LYS A 471 8.97 12.74 9.23
N ALA A 472 9.47 13.32 10.32
CA ALA A 472 10.86 13.15 10.70
C ALA A 472 11.08 11.68 11.09
N MET A 473 11.92 10.98 10.31
CA MET A 473 12.35 9.64 10.65
C MET A 473 13.31 9.69 11.84
N HIS A 474 13.37 8.59 12.60
CA HIS A 474 14.31 8.46 13.71
C HIS A 474 15.76 8.81 13.28
N PRO A 475 16.56 9.53 14.09
CA PRO A 475 17.89 9.99 13.71
C PRO A 475 18.81 8.87 13.19
N LEU A 476 18.77 7.67 13.78
CA LEU A 476 19.57 6.53 13.30
C LEU A 476 19.20 6.12 11.87
N LEU A 477 17.92 6.15 11.51
CA LEU A 477 17.48 5.79 10.15
C LEU A 477 17.99 6.79 9.10
N ARG A 478 18.33 8.02 9.51
CA ARG A 478 18.85 9.07 8.63
C ARG A 478 20.37 9.06 8.50
N GLN A 479 21.07 8.25 9.29
CA GLN A 479 22.53 8.09 9.22
C GLN A 479 22.90 7.18 8.05
N ILE A 480 22.91 7.77 6.85
CA ILE A 480 23.21 7.11 5.58
C ILE A 480 24.46 7.69 4.92
N GLY A 481 25.14 6.86 4.14
CA GLY A 481 26.31 7.26 3.36
C GLY A 481 27.59 7.42 4.19
N PRO A 482 28.71 7.72 3.50
CA PRO A 482 30.07 7.57 4.03
C PRO A 482 30.43 8.57 5.14
N SER A 483 29.67 9.63 5.32
CA SER A 483 29.87 10.62 6.38
C SER A 483 29.13 10.28 7.68
N SER A 484 28.55 9.09 7.78
CA SER A 484 27.75 8.64 8.91
C SER A 484 28.27 7.31 9.49
N ASN A 485 27.65 6.81 10.55
CA ASN A 485 27.92 5.46 11.08
C ASN A 485 27.17 4.35 10.31
N HIS A 486 26.51 4.67 9.18
CA HIS A 486 25.74 3.75 8.35
C HIS A 486 24.54 3.06 9.04
N ALA A 487 24.04 3.54 10.18
CA ALA A 487 22.91 2.90 10.86
C ALA A 487 21.66 2.80 9.95
N GLY A 488 21.38 3.84 9.17
CA GLY A 488 20.25 3.85 8.23
C GLY A 488 20.46 2.96 7.01
N ASP A 489 21.71 2.75 6.58
CA ASP A 489 22.03 1.83 5.48
C ASP A 489 21.97 0.37 5.95
N VAL A 490 22.47 0.09 7.16
CA VAL A 490 22.37 -1.21 7.80
C VAL A 490 20.91 -1.59 8.06
N SER A 491 20.07 -0.64 8.50
CA SER A 491 18.63 -0.87 8.67
C SER A 491 17.95 -1.32 7.38
N ASP A 492 18.28 -0.74 6.22
CA ASP A 492 17.69 -1.15 4.94
C ASP A 492 18.03 -2.61 4.61
N ILE A 493 19.28 -3.01 4.89
CA ILE A 493 19.72 -4.38 4.72
C ILE A 493 18.99 -5.31 5.71
N MET A 494 18.92 -4.94 6.99
CA MET A 494 18.21 -5.69 8.01
C MET A 494 16.73 -5.90 7.64
N LEU A 495 16.06 -4.89 7.08
CA LEU A 495 14.66 -5.00 6.65
C LEU A 495 14.45 -6.05 5.56
N ARG A 496 15.42 -6.25 4.65
CA ARG A 496 15.34 -7.32 3.64
C ARG A 496 15.32 -8.69 4.30
N PHE A 497 16.28 -8.95 5.19
CA PHE A 497 16.36 -10.22 5.93
C PHE A 497 15.14 -10.43 6.84
N TRP A 498 14.70 -9.39 7.54
CA TRP A 498 13.55 -9.43 8.42
C TRP A 498 12.28 -9.86 7.69
N TRP A 499 12.08 -9.36 6.46
CA TRP A 499 10.93 -9.68 5.64
C TRP A 499 10.93 -11.06 4.98
N ASN A 500 12.06 -11.75 4.99
CA ASN A 500 12.11 -13.17 4.68
C ASN A 500 11.63 -14.06 5.85
N GLN A 501 11.51 -13.48 7.06
CA GLN A 501 11.19 -14.20 8.31
C GLN A 501 9.87 -13.75 8.95
N THR A 502 8.96 -13.16 8.15
CA THR A 502 7.67 -12.56 8.58
C THR A 502 6.83 -13.41 9.54
N LEU A 503 6.83 -14.74 9.39
CA LEU A 503 6.00 -15.66 10.18
C LEU A 503 6.67 -16.16 11.47
N GLN A 504 7.96 -15.85 11.66
CA GLN A 504 8.68 -16.25 12.86
C GLN A 504 8.38 -15.29 14.03
N PRO A 505 8.47 -15.76 15.28
CA PRO A 505 8.61 -14.89 16.43
C PRO A 505 9.73 -13.86 16.25
N ALA A 506 9.54 -12.63 16.73
CA ALA A 506 10.52 -11.54 16.57
C ALA A 506 11.93 -11.91 17.07
N HIS A 507 12.04 -12.63 18.20
CA HIS A 507 13.35 -13.09 18.70
C HIS A 507 14.06 -14.07 17.74
N LYS A 508 13.32 -14.92 17.03
CA LYS A 508 13.92 -15.79 16.01
C LYS A 508 14.31 -15.01 14.76
N ALA A 509 13.51 -13.99 14.41
CA ALA A 509 13.85 -13.08 13.33
C ALA A 509 15.13 -12.29 13.60
N MET A 510 15.38 -11.91 14.86
CA MET A 510 16.66 -11.31 15.28
C MET A 510 17.83 -12.25 15.01
N GLU A 511 17.73 -13.53 15.36
CA GLU A 511 18.78 -14.52 15.07
C GLU A 511 19.03 -14.67 13.56
N GLY A 512 17.99 -14.51 12.76
CA GLY A 512 18.09 -14.48 11.30
C GLY A 512 18.89 -13.31 10.73
N LEU A 513 18.85 -12.16 11.40
CA LEU A 513 19.64 -10.98 11.01
C LEU A 513 21.13 -11.25 11.18
N TRP A 514 21.53 -11.75 12.35
CA TRP A 514 22.91 -12.20 12.59
C TRP A 514 22.97 -13.14 13.80
N PRO A 515 23.83 -14.18 13.75
CA PRO A 515 23.98 -15.10 14.88
C PRO A 515 24.36 -14.40 16.18
N GLY A 516 23.66 -14.70 17.27
CA GLY A 516 23.87 -14.09 18.58
C GLY A 516 23.17 -12.75 18.79
N PHE A 517 22.47 -12.20 17.80
CA PHE A 517 21.67 -10.99 18.01
C PHE A 517 20.45 -11.27 18.89
N SER A 518 19.88 -12.48 18.82
CA SER A 518 18.68 -12.85 19.60
C SER A 518 18.93 -12.90 21.11
N ASP A 519 20.19 -13.06 21.55
CA ASP A 519 20.58 -13.03 22.96
C ASP A 519 20.29 -11.66 23.60
N LEU A 520 20.21 -10.59 22.79
CA LEU A 520 19.91 -9.23 23.22
C LEU A 520 18.41 -8.93 23.30
N ILE A 521 17.52 -9.93 23.22
CA ILE A 521 16.07 -9.73 23.29
C ILE A 521 15.62 -8.97 24.55
N ALA A 522 16.33 -9.14 25.67
CA ALA A 522 16.06 -8.43 26.91
C ALA A 522 16.36 -6.91 26.83
N GLU A 523 17.22 -6.49 25.89
CA GLU A 523 17.57 -5.10 25.63
C GLU A 523 16.57 -4.41 24.67
N VAL A 524 15.54 -5.14 24.22
CA VAL A 524 14.45 -4.63 23.35
C VAL A 524 13.10 -4.84 24.04
N PRO A 525 12.84 -4.17 25.18
CA PRO A 525 11.64 -4.41 25.98
C PRO A 525 10.33 -4.09 25.23
N SER A 526 10.36 -3.22 24.21
CA SER A 526 9.18 -2.90 23.39
C SER A 526 8.56 -4.12 22.69
N LEU A 527 9.35 -5.18 22.44
CA LEU A 527 8.82 -6.41 21.85
C LEU A 527 7.93 -7.21 22.80
N ARG A 528 8.05 -6.98 24.12
CA ARG A 528 7.24 -7.63 25.16
C ARG A 528 6.23 -6.69 25.84
N ASP A 529 6.45 -5.39 25.77
CA ASP A 529 5.56 -4.39 26.37
C ASP A 529 4.29 -4.17 25.54
N ALA A 530 3.15 -4.66 26.05
CA ALA A 530 1.84 -4.52 25.40
C ALA A 530 1.43 -3.06 25.14
N ARG A 531 1.87 -2.10 25.98
CA ARG A 531 1.56 -0.67 25.80
C ARG A 531 2.28 -0.07 24.58
N ARG A 532 3.40 -0.67 24.18
CA ARG A 532 4.23 -0.28 23.04
C ARG A 532 3.97 -1.17 21.81
N GLY A 533 2.88 -1.95 21.83
CA GLY A 533 2.51 -2.89 20.77
C GLY A 533 3.28 -4.23 20.80
N GLY A 534 3.98 -4.51 21.90
CA GLY A 534 4.67 -5.76 22.18
C GLY A 534 3.72 -6.88 22.62
N MET A 535 4.29 -8.05 22.89
CA MET A 535 3.55 -9.22 23.37
C MET A 535 4.38 -9.97 24.42
N PRO A 536 3.95 -10.05 25.68
CA PRO A 536 4.72 -10.70 26.75
C PRO A 536 4.73 -12.23 26.61
N MET A 537 3.74 -12.80 25.93
CA MET A 537 3.60 -14.25 25.70
C MET A 537 4.77 -14.82 24.90
N THR A 538 5.03 -16.12 25.08
CA THR A 538 6.11 -16.86 24.41
C THR A 538 5.56 -17.88 23.41
N GLY A 539 6.46 -18.54 22.66
CA GLY A 539 6.08 -19.59 21.72
C GLY A 539 5.17 -19.10 20.61
N HIS A 540 4.07 -19.81 20.38
CA HIS A 540 3.00 -19.42 19.48
C HIS A 540 2.35 -18.09 19.88
N GLY A 541 2.37 -17.67 21.14
CA GLY A 541 1.71 -16.46 21.61
C GLY A 541 2.51 -15.19 21.35
N SER A 542 3.79 -15.33 21.01
CA SER A 542 4.74 -14.24 20.87
C SER A 542 4.48 -13.32 19.67
N LEU A 543 5.02 -12.10 19.76
CA LEU A 543 4.98 -11.12 18.68
C LEU A 543 5.69 -11.69 17.44
N SER A 544 4.97 -11.80 16.33
CA SER A 544 5.54 -12.23 15.06
C SER A 544 6.30 -11.08 14.39
N ALA A 545 7.33 -11.38 13.61
CA ALA A 545 8.15 -10.37 12.90
C ALA A 545 7.32 -9.40 12.05
N ARG A 546 6.25 -9.89 11.41
CA ARG A 546 5.28 -9.07 10.65
C ARG A 546 4.37 -8.16 11.45
N CYS A 547 4.43 -8.24 12.78
CA CYS A 547 3.66 -7.41 13.70
C CYS A 547 4.47 -6.26 14.30
N VAL A 548 5.78 -6.19 14.01
CA VAL A 548 6.65 -5.12 14.52
C VAL A 548 6.22 -3.76 14.00
N ASN A 549 6.15 -2.78 14.89
CA ASN A 549 5.89 -1.37 14.58
C ASN A 549 7.19 -0.56 14.49
N GLU A 550 7.05 0.74 14.18
CA GLU A 550 8.18 1.66 14.05
C GLU A 550 9.01 1.77 15.33
N GLU A 551 8.38 1.92 16.49
CA GLU A 551 9.08 2.09 17.77
C GLU A 551 9.95 0.86 18.08
N GLN A 552 9.37 -0.33 17.92
CA GLN A 552 10.07 -1.61 18.11
C GLN A 552 11.22 -1.79 17.12
N TRP A 553 11.04 -1.42 15.86
CA TRP A 553 12.11 -1.47 14.85
C TRP A 553 13.25 -0.52 15.18
N THR A 554 12.91 0.66 15.70
CA THR A 554 13.89 1.68 16.10
C THR A 554 14.72 1.21 17.29
N GLU A 555 14.07 0.63 18.32
CA GLU A 555 14.75 0.03 19.47
C GLU A 555 15.64 -1.17 19.05
N LEU A 556 15.17 -2.01 18.12
CA LEU A 556 15.97 -3.08 17.51
C LEU A 556 17.24 -2.53 16.84
N LEU A 557 17.13 -1.46 16.07
CA LEU A 557 18.27 -0.83 15.42
C LEU A 557 19.24 -0.18 16.43
N GLU A 558 18.71 0.47 17.46
CA GLU A 558 19.54 1.02 18.55
C GLU A 558 20.33 -0.05 19.28
N THR A 559 19.69 -1.19 19.57
CA THR A 559 20.34 -2.34 20.22
C THR A 559 21.38 -2.96 19.29
N TRP A 560 21.06 -3.11 18.00
CA TRP A 560 22.02 -3.55 16.98
C TRP A 560 23.26 -2.65 16.93
N MET A 561 23.09 -1.33 16.88
CA MET A 561 24.22 -0.39 16.78
C MET A 561 25.06 -0.33 18.07
N ARG A 562 24.48 -0.67 19.23
CA ARG A 562 25.18 -0.77 20.52
C ARG A 562 25.89 -2.10 20.72
N TRP A 563 25.48 -3.14 20.02
CA TRP A 563 26.01 -4.50 20.18
C TRP A 563 27.48 -4.57 19.76
N PRO A 564 28.44 -4.90 20.65
CA PRO A 564 29.87 -4.87 20.29
C PRO A 564 30.28 -5.82 19.16
N PHE A 565 29.48 -6.85 18.90
CA PHE A 565 29.76 -7.89 17.90
C PHE A 565 28.94 -7.74 16.62
N HIS A 566 28.23 -6.62 16.45
CA HIS A 566 27.48 -6.38 15.21
C HIS A 566 28.44 -6.34 14.01
N PRO A 567 28.06 -6.95 12.87
CA PRO A 567 28.86 -6.89 11.66
C PRO A 567 28.94 -5.45 11.13
N THR A 568 30.07 -5.13 10.51
CA THR A 568 30.25 -3.88 9.79
C THR A 568 29.29 -3.78 8.60
N TYR A 569 29.00 -2.56 8.16
CA TYR A 569 28.19 -2.33 6.95
C TYR A 569 28.71 -3.10 5.73
N GLY A 570 30.03 -3.16 5.54
CA GLY A 570 30.65 -3.93 4.45
C GLY A 570 30.41 -5.44 4.54
N GLN A 571 30.41 -6.00 5.76
CA GLN A 571 30.08 -7.42 5.98
C GLN A 571 28.61 -7.71 5.70
N MET A 572 27.71 -6.81 6.11
CA MET A 572 26.27 -6.92 5.81
C MET A 572 26.00 -6.88 4.30
N LEU A 573 26.67 -5.99 3.56
CA LEU A 573 26.59 -5.94 2.10
C LEU A 573 27.14 -7.20 1.43
N GLY A 574 28.26 -7.73 1.92
CA GLY A 574 28.86 -8.96 1.41
C GLY A 574 27.88 -10.13 1.48
N ARG A 575 27.22 -10.32 2.63
CA ARG A 575 26.18 -11.34 2.81
C ARG A 575 24.98 -11.13 1.87
N MET A 576 24.56 -9.88 1.69
CA MET A 576 23.45 -9.57 0.78
C MET A 576 23.78 -9.99 -0.66
N SER A 577 24.99 -9.73 -1.15
CA SER A 577 25.42 -10.12 -2.51
C SER A 577 25.53 -11.64 -2.70
N GLU A 578 25.81 -12.39 -1.64
CA GLU A 578 25.81 -13.86 -1.67
C GLU A 578 24.39 -14.44 -1.73
N GLU A 579 23.42 -13.82 -1.05
CA GLU A 579 22.01 -14.24 -1.08
C GLU A 579 21.23 -13.71 -2.31
N ASP A 580 21.62 -12.56 -2.89
CA ASP A 580 21.00 -11.99 -4.11
C ASP A 580 21.16 -12.91 -5.33
N GLY A 581 22.14 -13.83 -5.32
CA GLY A 581 22.25 -14.91 -6.31
C GLY A 581 21.01 -15.84 -6.37
N ASP A 582 20.19 -15.84 -5.31
CA ASP A 582 18.99 -16.68 -5.16
C ASP A 582 17.68 -15.88 -4.96
N ALA A 583 17.72 -14.56 -4.74
CA ALA A 583 16.59 -13.79 -4.17
C ALA A 583 16.00 -12.64 -5.03
N GLU A 584 16.58 -12.25 -6.16
CA GLU A 584 16.10 -11.10 -6.99
C GLU A 584 14.69 -11.25 -7.59
N ASP A 585 14.00 -12.34 -7.27
CA ASP A 585 12.74 -12.69 -7.87
C ASP A 585 11.53 -12.57 -6.92
N GLU A 586 11.66 -12.23 -5.64
CA GLU A 586 10.49 -12.27 -4.75
C GLU A 586 9.49 -11.12 -4.95
N ASP A 587 9.91 -9.87 -5.22
CA ASP A 587 8.96 -8.76 -5.37
C ASP A 587 8.13 -8.87 -6.68
N ALA A 588 8.65 -9.56 -7.70
CA ALA A 588 7.93 -9.86 -8.95
C ALA A 588 7.28 -11.26 -8.96
N ARG A 589 7.92 -12.29 -8.40
CA ARG A 589 7.39 -13.67 -8.35
C ARG A 589 6.42 -13.93 -7.21
N THR A 590 6.35 -13.15 -6.12
CA THR A 590 5.36 -13.43 -5.06
C THR A 590 3.91 -13.19 -5.51
N ASN A 591 3.68 -12.38 -6.56
CA ASN A 591 2.38 -12.33 -7.24
C ASN A 591 2.08 -13.60 -8.07
N ALA A 592 3.10 -14.41 -8.38
CA ALA A 592 2.99 -15.67 -9.10
C ALA A 592 3.10 -16.93 -8.20
N MET A 593 3.78 -16.86 -7.05
CA MET A 593 4.00 -18.01 -6.16
C MET A 593 2.96 -18.16 -5.04
N GLY A 594 1.99 -17.24 -4.92
CA GLY A 594 0.71 -17.52 -4.26
C GLY A 594 -0.21 -18.49 -5.03
N LEU A 595 0.27 -19.08 -6.14
CA LEU A 595 -0.50 -19.97 -7.00
C LEU A 595 -0.13 -21.46 -6.91
N VAL A 596 0.88 -21.86 -6.11
CA VAL A 596 1.18 -23.27 -5.90
C VAL A 596 1.68 -23.52 -4.47
N HIS A 597 0.73 -23.85 -3.58
CA HIS A 597 0.79 -24.76 -2.40
C HIS A 597 -0.05 -24.29 -1.20
#